data_AF-A0A2N2MA98-F1
#
_entry.id   AF-A0A2N2MA98-F1
#
_cell.length_a   1.000
_cell.length_b   1.000
_cell.length_c   1.000
_cell.angle_alpha   90.00
_cell.angle_beta   90.00
_cell.angle_gamma   90.00
#
_symmetry.space_group_name_H-M   'P 1'
#
loop_
_entity.id
_entity.type
_entity.pdbx_description
1 polymer ?
#
loop_
_entity_poly.entity_id
_entity_poly.type
_entity_poly.pdbx_seq_one_letter_code
_entity_poly.pdbx_strand_id
1 'polypeptide(L)'
;EVIVRGYITGVTETALWRRYELGEREIYGYAFEDGLLKNQQLPTPIITPTTKGGETGHDERLTCVEVVQHGYLDAKRWDQIQIAALKIFKRGQQVAFAAGMILVDTKYEFGLAEDGRIMLIDEVHTPDSSRFWKAESYTERFAAGEEPENFDKEFIRRHYSALGYRGEGEPPVVESDLWVQASQRYIDIYELLTRRTFVPAPYPVNPRLIANLQKSGVLS
;
A
#
# COMPACT_ATOMS: atom_id res chain seq x y z
N GLU A 1 -5.30 -8.76 -5.38
CA GLU A 1 -4.21 -7.83 -5.01
C GLU A 1 -2.95 -8.58 -4.55
N VAL A 2 -1.76 -8.14 -4.95
CA VAL A 2 -0.48 -8.72 -4.49
C VAL A 2 0.15 -7.79 -3.46
N ILE A 3 -0.17 -8.03 -2.18
CA ILE A 3 0.31 -7.19 -1.08
C ILE A 3 1.62 -7.77 -0.54
N VAL A 4 2.65 -6.92 -0.43
CA VAL A 4 3.94 -7.26 0.18
C VAL A 4 4.10 -6.50 1.49
N ARG A 5 4.46 -7.21 2.56
CA ARG A 5 4.60 -6.66 3.92
C ARG A 5 6.00 -6.84 4.45
N GLY A 6 6.63 -5.77 4.90
CA GLY A 6 7.92 -5.80 5.60
C GLY A 6 7.79 -5.73 7.13
N TYR A 7 6.60 -5.38 7.64
CA TYR A 7 6.32 -5.21 9.07
C TYR A 7 4.96 -5.80 9.41
N ILE A 8 4.80 -6.26 10.66
CA ILE A 8 3.51 -6.71 11.18
C ILE A 8 2.71 -5.53 11.74
N THR A 9 1.78 -5.01 10.96
CA THR A 9 0.95 -3.85 11.32
C THR A 9 -0.45 -3.92 10.72
N GLY A 10 -1.23 -2.85 10.89
CA GLY A 10 -2.57 -2.63 10.36
C GLY A 10 -3.68 -3.12 11.29
N VAL A 11 -4.88 -2.59 11.08
CA VAL A 11 -6.06 -2.81 11.93
C VAL A 11 -7.27 -3.35 11.16
N THR A 12 -7.17 -3.45 9.83
CA THR A 12 -8.25 -3.98 8.99
C THR A 12 -8.34 -5.50 9.12
N GLU A 13 -9.46 -6.08 8.69
CA GLU A 13 -9.67 -7.54 8.79
C GLU A 13 -8.65 -8.35 7.98
N THR A 14 -8.11 -7.77 6.91
CA THR A 14 -7.05 -8.37 6.09
C THR A 14 -5.63 -8.05 6.58
N ALA A 15 -5.47 -7.20 7.60
CA ALA A 15 -4.16 -6.80 8.11
C ALA A 15 -3.49 -7.90 8.94
N LEU A 16 -2.16 -8.00 8.82
CA LEU A 16 -1.39 -9.05 9.48
C LEU A 16 -1.44 -8.93 11.01
N TRP A 17 -1.26 -7.71 11.56
CA TRP A 17 -1.31 -7.49 13.00
C TRP A 17 -2.69 -7.81 13.58
N ARG A 18 -3.78 -7.41 12.91
CA ARG A 18 -5.14 -7.63 13.42
C ARG A 18 -5.43 -9.12 13.66
N ARG A 19 -5.01 -9.99 12.75
CA ARG A 19 -5.20 -11.45 12.90
C ARG A 19 -4.33 -12.00 14.02
N TYR A 20 -3.07 -11.56 14.08
CA TYR A 20 -2.14 -11.96 15.14
C TYR A 20 -2.63 -11.55 16.54
N GLU A 21 -3.16 -10.33 16.68
CA GLU A 21 -3.77 -9.79 17.90
C GLU A 21 -5.01 -10.59 18.34
N LEU A 22 -5.77 -11.15 17.39
CA LEU A 22 -6.90 -12.04 17.65
C LEU A 22 -6.49 -13.47 18.07
N GLY A 23 -5.18 -13.74 18.16
CA GLY A 23 -4.63 -15.03 18.59
C GLY A 23 -4.27 -15.98 17.46
N GLU A 24 -4.40 -15.58 16.19
CA GLU A 24 -3.91 -16.42 15.08
C GLU A 24 -2.38 -16.47 15.05
N ARG A 25 -1.86 -17.65 14.73
CA ARG A 25 -0.42 -17.89 14.51
C ARG A 25 -0.12 -18.45 13.13
N GLU A 26 -1.14 -18.90 12.41
CA GLU A 26 -1.05 -19.25 11.01
C GLU A 26 -1.87 -18.24 10.22
N ILE A 27 -1.19 -17.35 9.50
CA ILE A 27 -1.82 -16.21 8.82
C ILE A 27 -1.27 -16.15 7.40
N TYR A 28 -2.14 -16.15 6.39
CA TYR A 28 -1.74 -16.20 4.97
C TYR A 28 -0.84 -17.42 4.61
N GLY A 29 -0.89 -18.50 5.40
CA GLY A 29 -0.05 -19.69 5.23
C GLY A 29 1.35 -19.57 5.83
N TYR A 30 1.62 -18.51 6.59
CA TYR A 30 2.87 -18.34 7.33
C TYR A 30 2.63 -18.59 8.82
N ALA A 31 3.56 -19.31 9.45
CA ALA A 31 3.59 -19.50 10.89
C ALA A 31 4.32 -18.32 11.57
N PHE A 32 3.73 -17.79 12.63
CA PHE A 32 4.28 -16.73 13.46
C PHE A 32 4.45 -17.23 14.89
N GLU A 33 5.57 -16.89 15.50
CA GLU A 33 5.83 -17.17 16.91
C GLU A 33 5.01 -16.26 17.83
N ASP A 34 4.83 -16.67 19.08
CA ASP A 34 4.30 -15.79 20.11
C ASP A 34 5.26 -14.64 20.45
N GLY A 35 4.72 -13.58 21.04
CA GLY A 35 5.49 -12.44 21.53
C GLY A 35 5.84 -11.37 20.49
N LEU A 36 5.39 -11.49 19.23
CA LEU A 36 5.51 -10.39 18.27
C LEU A 36 4.79 -9.14 18.77
N LEU A 37 5.42 -8.00 18.56
CA LEU A 37 4.90 -6.68 18.92
C LEU A 37 4.31 -5.99 17.68
N LYS A 38 3.32 -5.12 17.89
CA LYS A 38 2.76 -4.29 16.82
C LYS A 38 3.87 -3.44 16.21
N ASN A 39 3.87 -3.34 14.88
CA ASN A 39 4.88 -2.60 14.10
C ASN A 39 6.29 -3.20 14.11
N GLN A 40 6.44 -4.44 14.56
CA GLN A 40 7.71 -5.14 14.48
C GLN A 40 8.10 -5.43 13.03
N GLN A 41 9.39 -5.27 12.70
CA GLN A 41 9.92 -5.66 11.41
C GLN A 41 9.90 -7.18 11.24
N LEU A 42 9.44 -7.66 10.09
CA LEU A 42 9.48 -9.08 9.76
C LEU A 42 10.91 -9.49 9.36
N PRO A 43 11.36 -10.72 9.67
CA PRO A 43 12.69 -11.19 9.28
C PRO A 43 12.95 -11.10 7.78
N THR A 44 11.91 -11.35 6.98
CA THR A 44 11.90 -11.11 5.54
C THR A 44 10.52 -10.59 5.11
N PRO A 45 10.43 -9.78 4.04
CA PRO A 45 9.14 -9.40 3.51
C PRO A 45 8.35 -10.61 2.99
N ILE A 46 7.05 -10.63 3.26
CA ILE A 46 6.15 -11.72 2.86
C ILE A 46 5.05 -11.21 1.93
N ILE A 47 4.48 -12.13 1.15
CA ILE A 47 3.36 -11.85 0.25
C ILE A 47 2.08 -12.36 0.90
N THR A 48 1.09 -11.48 1.03
CA THR A 48 -0.23 -11.77 1.60
C THR A 48 -1.31 -11.41 0.58
N PRO A 49 -1.55 -12.27 -0.43
CA PRO A 49 -2.46 -11.93 -1.51
C PRO A 49 -3.91 -11.86 -1.02
N THR A 50 -4.71 -11.07 -1.71
CA THR A 50 -6.17 -11.04 -1.52
C THR A 50 -6.89 -11.14 -2.86
N THR A 51 -8.15 -11.55 -2.86
CA THR A 51 -9.06 -11.33 -4.00
C THR A 51 -9.28 -9.83 -4.20
N LYS A 52 -9.83 -9.45 -5.36
CA LYS A 52 -10.26 -8.08 -5.67
C LYS A 52 -11.77 -8.07 -5.73
N GLY A 53 -12.43 -7.57 -4.69
CA GLY A 53 -13.89 -7.59 -4.56
C GLY A 53 -14.46 -9.00 -4.75
N GLY A 54 -14.16 -9.92 -3.83
CA GLY A 54 -14.57 -11.33 -3.84
C GLY A 54 -16.09 -11.54 -3.94
N GLU A 55 -16.56 -12.77 -3.71
CA GLU A 55 -17.98 -13.13 -3.88
C GLU A 55 -18.92 -12.24 -3.04
N THR A 56 -18.41 -11.72 -1.92
CA THR A 56 -19.09 -10.83 -0.99
C THR A 56 -18.99 -9.35 -1.34
N GLY A 57 -18.24 -8.98 -2.39
CA GLY A 57 -17.89 -7.60 -2.75
C GLY A 57 -16.71 -7.02 -1.95
N HIS A 58 -16.12 -7.80 -1.03
CA HIS A 58 -14.94 -7.41 -0.24
C HIS A 58 -13.70 -8.24 -0.61
N ASP A 59 -12.52 -7.68 -0.38
CA ASP A 59 -11.26 -8.40 -0.58
C ASP A 59 -11.09 -9.51 0.47
N GLU A 60 -10.88 -10.73 0.02
CA GLU A 60 -10.73 -11.92 0.87
C GLU A 60 -9.27 -12.38 0.89
N ARG A 61 -8.81 -12.89 2.04
CA ARG A 61 -7.43 -13.37 2.23
C ARG A 61 -7.20 -14.65 1.44
N LEU A 62 -6.03 -14.76 0.80
CA LEU A 62 -5.57 -15.99 0.14
C LEU A 62 -4.15 -16.31 0.60
N THR A 63 -3.84 -17.58 0.83
CA THR A 63 -2.46 -18.05 0.89
C THR A 63 -1.85 -18.05 -0.52
N CYS A 64 -0.51 -17.99 -0.61
CA CYS A 64 0.15 -18.11 -1.91
C CYS A 64 -0.13 -19.47 -2.60
N VAL A 65 -0.43 -20.51 -1.81
CA VAL A 65 -0.80 -21.84 -2.32
C VAL A 65 -2.22 -21.82 -2.89
N GLU A 66 -3.17 -21.19 -2.20
CA GLU A 66 -4.56 -21.05 -2.63
C GLU A 66 -4.69 -20.29 -3.96
N VAL A 67 -3.81 -19.32 -4.23
CA VAL A 67 -3.76 -18.61 -5.52
C VAL A 67 -3.66 -19.60 -6.71
N VAL A 68 -2.83 -20.63 -6.56
CA VAL A 68 -2.63 -21.66 -7.59
C VAL A 68 -3.72 -22.73 -7.53
N GLN A 69 -4.07 -23.20 -6.33
CA GLN A 69 -5.06 -24.26 -6.14
C GLN A 69 -6.44 -23.88 -6.65
N HIS A 70 -6.86 -22.63 -6.44
CA HIS A 70 -8.14 -22.12 -6.93
C HIS A 70 -8.10 -21.75 -8.42
N GLY A 71 -6.95 -21.90 -9.09
CA GLY A 71 -6.80 -21.66 -10.52
C GLY A 71 -6.80 -20.18 -10.92
N TYR A 72 -6.58 -19.25 -9.99
CA TYR A 72 -6.44 -17.83 -10.33
C TYR A 72 -5.24 -17.60 -11.25
N LEU A 73 -4.13 -18.31 -10.99
CA LEU A 73 -2.92 -18.29 -11.81
C LEU A 73 -2.25 -19.67 -11.81
N ASP A 74 -1.57 -20.02 -12.90
CA ASP A 74 -0.68 -21.18 -12.90
C ASP A 74 0.57 -20.95 -12.03
N ALA A 75 1.17 -22.04 -11.54
CA ALA A 75 2.29 -21.99 -10.61
C ALA A 75 3.49 -21.21 -11.16
N LYS A 76 3.77 -21.32 -12.47
CA LYS A 76 4.92 -20.67 -13.10
C LYS A 76 4.75 -19.16 -13.13
N ARG A 77 3.57 -18.67 -13.53
CA ARG A 77 3.27 -17.24 -13.55
C ARG A 77 3.21 -16.67 -12.14
N TRP A 78 2.63 -17.41 -11.20
CA TRP A 78 2.57 -16.96 -9.82
C TRP A 78 3.96 -16.84 -9.19
N ASP A 79 4.86 -17.79 -9.40
CA ASP A 79 6.26 -17.70 -8.98
C ASP A 79 6.96 -16.45 -9.54
N GLN A 80 6.78 -16.17 -10.84
CA GLN A 80 7.32 -14.97 -11.47
C GLN A 80 6.81 -13.67 -10.83
N ILE A 81 5.51 -13.60 -10.52
CA ILE A 81 4.89 -12.45 -9.84
C ILE A 81 5.47 -12.30 -8.43
N GLN A 82 5.58 -13.38 -7.66
CA GLN A 82 6.12 -13.34 -6.31
C GLN A 82 7.57 -12.81 -6.29
N ILE A 83 8.41 -13.33 -7.19
CA ILE A 83 9.79 -12.87 -7.35
C ILE A 83 9.85 -11.39 -7.73
N ALA A 84 9.02 -10.96 -8.68
CA ALA A 84 8.97 -9.57 -9.12
C ALA A 84 8.52 -8.64 -7.99
N ALA A 85 7.41 -8.95 -7.31
CA ALA A 85 6.85 -8.16 -6.23
C ALA A 85 7.84 -7.96 -5.07
N LEU A 86 8.54 -9.02 -4.65
CA LEU A 86 9.57 -8.94 -3.60
C LEU A 86 10.78 -8.11 -4.03
N LYS A 87 11.22 -8.23 -5.29
CA LYS A 87 12.33 -7.41 -5.82
C LYS A 87 11.96 -5.94 -5.91
N ILE A 88 10.76 -5.63 -6.40
CA ILE A 88 10.23 -4.26 -6.47
C ILE A 88 10.11 -3.69 -5.06
N PHE A 89 9.57 -4.46 -4.11
CA PHE A 89 9.44 -4.04 -2.71
C PHE A 89 10.78 -3.74 -2.07
N LYS A 90 11.76 -4.64 -2.22
CA LYS A 90 13.13 -4.43 -1.72
C LYS A 90 13.76 -3.17 -2.30
N ARG A 91 13.56 -2.91 -3.60
CA ARG A 91 14.03 -1.67 -4.23
C ARG A 91 13.32 -0.45 -3.66
N GLY A 92 12.00 -0.52 -3.48
CA GLY A 92 11.19 0.53 -2.87
C GLY A 92 11.66 0.86 -1.45
N GLN A 93 11.98 -0.16 -0.64
CA GLN A 93 12.54 0.03 0.70
C GLN A 93 13.86 0.79 0.67
N GLN A 94 14.77 0.47 -0.26
CA GLN A 94 16.03 1.20 -0.41
C GLN A 94 15.81 2.67 -0.78
N VAL A 95 14.89 2.95 -1.72
CA VAL A 95 14.57 4.31 -2.15
C VAL A 95 13.93 5.10 -1.02
N ALA A 96 12.93 4.52 -0.34
CA ALA A 96 12.27 5.14 0.80
C ALA A 96 13.24 5.42 1.94
N PHE A 97 14.12 4.47 2.28
CA PHE A 97 15.10 4.65 3.34
C PHE A 97 16.08 5.78 3.03
N ALA A 98 16.57 5.84 1.78
CA ALA A 98 17.40 6.95 1.32
C ALA A 98 16.67 8.31 1.36
N ALA A 99 15.34 8.31 1.42
CA ALA A 99 14.49 9.49 1.56
C ALA A 99 14.05 9.78 3.01
N GLY A 100 14.58 9.07 4.01
CA GLY A 100 14.21 9.24 5.42
C GLY A 100 12.88 8.58 5.80
N MET A 101 12.42 7.62 4.99
CA MET A 101 11.14 6.94 5.16
C MET A 101 11.32 5.42 5.26
N ILE A 102 10.36 4.75 5.88
CA ILE A 102 10.26 3.29 5.91
C ILE A 102 9.07 2.90 5.04
N LEU A 103 9.32 2.14 3.97
CA LEU A 103 8.26 1.48 3.22
C LEU A 103 7.82 0.22 3.99
N VAL A 104 6.63 0.29 4.58
CA VAL A 104 6.13 -0.68 5.56
C VAL A 104 5.49 -1.87 4.85
N ASP A 105 4.57 -1.58 3.94
CA ASP A 105 3.89 -2.52 3.06
C ASP A 105 3.38 -1.78 1.82
N THR A 106 3.05 -2.54 0.78
CA THR A 106 2.52 -2.00 -0.47
C THR A 106 1.69 -3.03 -1.23
N LYS A 107 0.76 -2.56 -2.04
CA LYS A 107 -0.09 -3.33 -2.94
C LYS A 107 0.41 -3.18 -4.37
N TYR A 108 0.61 -4.29 -5.06
CA TYR A 108 0.87 -4.32 -6.50
C TYR A 108 -0.27 -4.99 -7.26
N GLU A 109 -0.50 -4.52 -8.49
CA GLU A 109 -1.31 -5.22 -9.48
C GLU A 109 -0.46 -5.66 -10.66
N PHE A 110 -0.77 -6.84 -11.18
CA PHE A 110 -0.11 -7.41 -12.35
C PHE A 110 -1.16 -7.77 -13.39
N GLY A 111 -0.89 -7.41 -14.64
CA GLY A 111 -1.69 -7.80 -15.80
C GLY A 111 -0.97 -8.83 -16.65
N LEU A 112 -1.72 -9.48 -17.55
CA LEU A 112 -1.18 -10.30 -18.62
C LEU A 112 -1.39 -9.59 -19.96
N ALA A 113 -0.30 -9.40 -20.69
CA ALA A 113 -0.37 -8.96 -22.08
C ALA A 113 -0.91 -10.08 -22.98
N GLU A 114 -1.35 -9.73 -24.19
CA GLU A 114 -1.86 -10.69 -25.19
C GLU A 114 -0.84 -11.77 -25.54
N ASP A 115 0.45 -11.45 -25.52
CA ASP A 115 1.55 -12.38 -25.76
C ASP A 115 1.92 -13.24 -24.53
N GLY A 116 1.16 -13.12 -23.44
CA GLY A 116 1.33 -13.87 -22.20
C GLY A 116 2.39 -13.32 -21.25
N ARG A 117 3.03 -12.19 -21.55
CA ARG A 117 3.96 -11.52 -20.63
C ARG A 117 3.23 -10.94 -19.43
N ILE A 118 3.84 -11.09 -18.26
CA ILE A 118 3.38 -10.46 -17.01
C ILE A 118 3.84 -9.01 -17.00
N MET A 119 2.92 -8.09 -16.77
CA MET A 119 3.17 -6.66 -16.70
C MET A 119 2.82 -6.14 -15.31
N LEU A 120 3.71 -5.35 -14.71
CA LEU A 120 3.35 -4.50 -13.58
C LEU A 120 2.43 -3.40 -14.11
N ILE A 121 1.26 -3.28 -13.50
CA ILE A 121 0.25 -2.29 -13.85
C ILE A 121 -0.10 -1.47 -12.60
N ASP A 122 -1.14 -0.65 -12.71
CA ASP A 122 -1.61 0.23 -11.63
C ASP A 122 -0.49 1.16 -11.11
N GLU A 123 -0.71 1.80 -9.97
CA GLU A 123 0.27 2.62 -9.29
C GLU A 123 1.28 1.81 -8.44
N VAL A 124 2.44 2.41 -8.20
CA VAL A 124 3.55 1.77 -7.47
C VAL A 124 4.15 2.74 -6.46
N HIS A 125 4.24 2.33 -5.19
CA HIS A 125 4.89 3.09 -4.11
C HIS A 125 4.33 4.50 -3.91
N THR A 126 3.04 4.68 -4.17
CA THR A 126 2.28 5.89 -3.86
C THR A 126 1.73 5.83 -2.43
N PRO A 127 1.30 6.97 -1.86
CA PRO A 127 0.66 7.00 -0.54
C PRO A 127 -0.69 6.26 -0.46
N ASP A 128 -1.30 5.95 -1.60
CA ASP A 128 -2.56 5.19 -1.67
C ASP A 128 -2.31 3.68 -1.71
N SER A 129 -1.31 3.25 -2.48
CA SER A 129 -0.90 1.84 -2.57
C SER A 129 -0.03 1.37 -1.40
N SER A 130 0.55 2.29 -0.62
CA SER A 130 1.66 1.98 0.30
C SER A 130 1.60 2.74 1.61
N ARG A 131 2.09 2.09 2.68
CA ARG A 131 2.30 2.74 3.98
C ARG A 131 3.75 3.20 4.13
N PHE A 132 3.93 4.47 4.48
CA PHE A 132 5.24 5.07 4.72
C PHE A 132 5.33 5.63 6.14
N TRP A 133 6.30 5.16 6.93
CA TRP A 133 6.63 5.78 8.21
C TRP A 133 7.82 6.73 8.08
N LYS A 134 7.89 7.73 8.95
CA LYS A 134 9.10 8.51 9.15
C LYS A 134 10.15 7.65 9.84
N ALA A 135 11.31 7.47 9.20
CA ALA A 135 12.34 6.57 9.69
C ALA A 135 12.87 6.99 11.08
N GLU A 136 13.03 8.29 11.31
CA GLU A 136 13.52 8.84 12.59
C GLU A 136 12.60 8.53 13.78
N SER A 137 11.30 8.36 13.55
CA SER A 137 10.34 8.09 14.62
C SER A 137 10.28 6.62 15.02
N TYR A 138 10.72 5.70 14.15
CA TYR A 138 10.38 4.29 14.29
C TYR A 138 10.98 3.65 15.54
N THR A 139 12.29 3.80 15.76
CA THR A 139 13.00 3.08 16.82
C THR A 139 12.51 3.45 18.21
N GLU A 140 12.39 4.76 18.50
CA GLU A 140 11.95 5.25 19.81
C GLU A 140 10.49 4.87 20.08
N ARG A 141 9.60 5.11 19.10
CA ARG A 141 8.17 4.84 19.26
C ARG A 141 7.88 3.35 19.36
N PHE A 142 8.55 2.51 18.57
CA PHE A 142 8.42 1.06 18.70
C PHE A 142 8.86 0.56 20.08
N ALA A 143 9.98 1.06 20.61
CA ALA A 143 10.45 0.70 21.95
C ALA A 143 9.47 1.14 23.06
N ALA A 144 8.76 2.25 22.85
CA ALA A 144 7.72 2.74 23.75
C ALA A 144 6.34 2.04 23.56
N GLY A 145 6.21 1.14 22.58
CA GLY A 145 4.92 0.52 22.23
C GLY A 145 3.94 1.47 21.54
N GLU A 146 4.43 2.55 20.95
CA GLU A 146 3.65 3.55 20.22
C GLU A 146 3.60 3.29 18.71
N GLU A 147 2.65 3.92 18.02
CA GLU A 147 2.60 3.92 16.56
C GLU A 147 3.72 4.78 15.97
N PRO A 148 4.51 4.30 15.00
CA PRO A 148 5.43 5.14 14.25
C PRO A 148 4.69 6.31 13.58
N GLU A 149 5.36 7.44 13.41
CA GLU A 149 4.76 8.55 12.66
C GLU A 149 4.60 8.16 11.18
N ASN A 150 3.39 8.32 10.66
CA ASN A 150 3.03 7.99 9.28
C ASN A 150 2.89 9.26 8.44
N PHE A 151 3.10 9.13 7.13
CA PHE A 151 2.77 10.14 6.12
C PHE A 151 1.31 10.06 5.63
N ASP A 152 0.47 9.23 6.25
CA ASP A 152 -0.86 8.87 5.76
C ASP A 152 -2.00 9.89 6.04
N LYS A 153 -3.20 9.47 5.63
CA LYS A 153 -4.49 10.16 5.76
C LYS A 153 -5.08 10.09 7.17
N GLU A 154 -4.36 9.63 8.18
CA GLU A 154 -4.91 9.48 9.53
C GLU A 154 -5.40 10.81 10.12
N PHE A 155 -4.77 11.93 9.76
CA PHE A 155 -5.26 13.25 10.14
C PHE A 155 -6.65 13.58 9.55
N ILE A 156 -6.95 13.13 8.33
CA ILE A 156 -8.27 13.28 7.69
C ILE A 156 -9.28 12.44 8.46
N ARG A 157 -8.94 11.18 8.74
CA ARG A 157 -9.80 10.27 9.50
C ARG A 157 -10.11 10.82 10.89
N ARG A 158 -9.11 11.35 11.58
CA ARG A 158 -9.27 12.00 12.90
C ARG A 158 -10.13 13.25 12.81
N HIS A 159 -9.96 14.07 11.77
CA HIS A 159 -10.78 15.25 11.55
C HIS A 159 -12.25 14.87 11.35
N TYR A 160 -12.54 13.92 10.47
CA TYR A 160 -13.89 13.40 10.26
C TYR A 160 -14.48 12.72 11.50
N SER A 161 -13.66 11.96 12.24
CA SER A 161 -14.08 11.31 13.48
C SER A 161 -14.46 12.33 14.57
N ALA A 162 -13.71 13.44 14.66
CA ALA A 162 -14.02 14.56 15.55
C ALA A 162 -15.33 15.27 15.17
N LEU A 163 -15.71 15.25 13.90
CA LEU A 163 -17.01 15.70 13.41
C LEU A 163 -18.13 14.65 13.57
N GLY A 164 -17.85 13.52 14.25
CA GLY A 164 -18.82 12.46 14.48
C GLY A 164 -19.03 11.52 13.28
N TYR A 165 -18.33 11.72 12.16
CA TYR A 165 -18.44 10.84 11.01
C TYR A 165 -17.79 9.49 11.31
N ARG A 166 -18.46 8.41 10.93
CA ARG A 166 -18.02 7.02 11.15
C ARG A 166 -17.87 6.22 9.85
N GLY A 167 -17.98 6.89 8.70
CA GLY A 167 -17.93 6.25 7.38
C GLY A 167 -19.29 5.86 6.82
N GLU A 168 -20.38 6.14 7.55
CA GLU A 168 -21.76 5.89 7.12
C GLU A 168 -22.50 7.20 6.87
N GLY A 169 -23.29 7.24 5.78
CA GLY A 169 -24.02 8.43 5.36
C GLY A 169 -23.17 9.47 4.64
N GLU A 170 -23.74 10.65 4.43
CA GLU A 170 -23.04 11.76 3.78
C GLU A 170 -21.91 12.29 4.67
N PRO A 171 -20.66 12.37 4.15
CA PRO A 171 -19.56 12.93 4.92
C PRO A 171 -19.80 14.43 5.18
N PRO A 172 -19.50 14.93 6.39
CA PRO A 172 -19.63 16.35 6.70
C PRO A 172 -18.74 17.19 5.79
N VAL A 173 -19.20 18.40 5.47
CA VAL A 173 -18.41 19.36 4.72
C VAL A 173 -17.23 19.81 5.59
N VAL A 174 -16.03 19.77 5.02
CA VAL A 174 -14.78 20.19 5.68
C VAL A 174 -14.17 21.36 4.93
N GLU A 175 -13.51 22.23 5.67
CA GLU A 175 -12.83 23.41 5.14
C GLU A 175 -11.70 23.05 4.18
N SER A 176 -11.41 23.96 3.24
CA SER A 176 -10.42 23.73 2.19
C SER A 176 -9.01 23.43 2.72
N ASP A 177 -8.68 23.92 3.92
CA ASP A 177 -7.38 23.70 4.59
C ASP A 177 -7.06 22.22 4.79
N LEU A 178 -8.06 21.37 5.02
CA LEU A 178 -7.84 19.92 5.17
C LEU A 178 -7.34 19.31 3.86
N TRP A 179 -7.90 19.75 2.73
CA TRP A 179 -7.52 19.31 1.39
C TRP A 179 -6.16 19.85 0.97
N VAL A 180 -5.82 21.08 1.35
CA VAL A 180 -4.48 21.65 1.15
C VAL A 180 -3.44 20.83 1.92
N GLN A 181 -3.70 20.50 3.19
CA GLN A 181 -2.80 19.66 4.00
C GLN A 181 -2.69 18.22 3.46
N ALA A 182 -3.78 17.67 2.90
CA ALA A 182 -3.73 16.37 2.23
C ALA A 182 -2.83 16.44 1.02
N SER A 183 -3.03 17.44 0.15
CA SER A 183 -2.26 17.65 -1.07
C SER A 183 -0.77 17.86 -0.77
N GLN A 184 -0.45 18.65 0.25
CA GLN A 184 0.93 18.91 0.64
C GLN A 184 1.66 17.62 1.05
N ARG A 185 1.00 16.70 1.76
CA ARG A 185 1.62 15.40 2.11
C ARG A 185 1.99 14.58 0.88
N TYR A 186 1.13 14.53 -0.13
CA TYR A 186 1.45 13.82 -1.39
C TYR A 186 2.63 14.47 -2.10
N ILE A 187 2.69 15.81 -2.10
CA ILE A 187 3.80 16.58 -2.65
C ILE A 187 5.08 16.23 -1.89
N ASP A 188 5.09 16.32 -0.57
CA ASP A 188 6.26 16.05 0.28
C ASP A 188 6.81 14.64 0.04
N ILE A 189 5.93 13.62 -0.01
CA ILE A 189 6.34 12.23 -0.27
C ILE A 189 6.95 12.11 -1.68
N TYR A 190 6.32 12.72 -2.69
CA TYR A 190 6.86 12.74 -4.05
C TYR A 190 8.24 13.40 -4.10
N GLU A 191 8.41 14.56 -3.47
CA GLU A 191 9.68 15.30 -3.49
C GLU A 191 10.77 14.55 -2.73
N LEU A 192 10.43 13.93 -1.60
CA LEU A 192 11.34 13.09 -0.83
C LEU A 192 11.79 11.86 -1.61
N LEU A 193 10.86 11.10 -2.19
CA LEU A 193 11.16 9.87 -2.94
C LEU A 193 11.92 10.15 -4.23
N THR A 194 11.52 11.18 -4.98
CA THR A 194 12.05 11.44 -6.32
C THR A 194 13.23 12.40 -6.32
N ARG A 195 13.43 13.15 -5.22
CA ARG A 195 14.39 14.26 -5.12
C ARG A 195 14.16 15.35 -6.19
N ARG A 196 12.92 15.52 -6.62
CA ARG A 196 12.49 16.52 -7.60
C ARG A 196 11.45 17.42 -6.98
N THR A 197 11.49 18.70 -7.32
CA THR A 197 10.40 19.62 -6.97
C THR A 197 9.13 19.22 -7.70
N PHE A 198 8.02 19.20 -6.98
CA PHE A 198 6.70 18.99 -7.57
C PHE A 198 6.28 20.23 -8.34
N VAL A 199 5.85 20.03 -9.58
CA VAL A 199 5.31 21.09 -10.43
C VAL A 199 3.84 20.79 -10.68
N PRO A 200 2.91 21.59 -10.14
CA PRO A 200 1.48 21.40 -10.38
C PRO A 200 1.19 21.46 -11.87
N ALA A 201 0.39 20.51 -12.34
CA ALA A 201 -0.03 20.49 -13.72
C ALA A 201 -1.25 21.39 -13.96
N PRO A 202 -1.43 21.95 -15.17
CA PRO A 202 -2.57 22.81 -15.45
C PRO A 202 -3.88 22.03 -15.42
N TYR A 203 -4.93 22.72 -14.96
CA TYR A 203 -6.32 22.29 -15.06
C TYR A 203 -6.97 22.87 -16.33
N PRO A 204 -8.03 22.23 -16.86
CA PRO A 204 -8.61 20.96 -16.41
C PRO A 204 -7.74 19.73 -16.76
N VAL A 205 -7.85 18.68 -15.94
CA VAL A 205 -7.02 17.47 -16.07
C VAL A 205 -7.29 16.72 -17.37
N ASN A 206 -8.56 16.62 -17.79
CA ASN A 206 -8.95 15.78 -18.93
C ASN A 206 -8.30 16.19 -20.27
N PRO A 207 -8.33 17.47 -20.70
CA PRO A 207 -7.65 17.87 -21.93
C PRO A 207 -6.14 17.63 -21.90
N ARG A 208 -5.49 17.83 -20.74
CA ARG A 208 -4.07 17.54 -20.55
C ARG A 208 -3.76 16.05 -20.70
N LEU A 209 -4.59 15.17 -20.10
CA LEU A 209 -4.44 13.73 -20.25
C LEU A 209 -4.55 13.30 -21.71
N ILE A 210 -5.59 13.78 -22.41
CA ILE A 210 -5.79 13.49 -23.84
C ILE A 210 -4.58 13.94 -24.65
N ALA A 211 -4.11 15.17 -24.47
CA ALA A 211 -2.96 15.70 -25.20
C ALA A 211 -1.68 14.90 -24.94
N ASN A 212 -1.45 14.45 -23.70
CA ASN A 212 -0.30 13.62 -23.37
C ASN A 212 -0.38 12.23 -24.02
N LEU A 213 -1.57 11.61 -24.01
CA LEU A 213 -1.80 10.31 -24.63
C LEU A 213 -1.68 10.36 -26.16
N GLN A 214 -2.14 11.45 -26.79
CA GLN A 214 -1.93 11.70 -28.21
C GLN A 214 -0.46 11.90 -28.54
N LYS A 215 0.24 12.72 -27.75
CA LYS A 215 1.69 12.93 -27.90
C LYS A 215 2.48 11.63 -27.75
N SER A 216 2.04 10.70 -26.91
CA SER A 216 2.66 9.38 -26.76
C SER A 216 2.19 8.34 -27.78
N GLY A 217 1.28 8.68 -28.69
CA GLY A 217 0.73 7.77 -29.70
C GLY A 217 -0.19 6.67 -29.14
N VAL A 218 -0.69 6.85 -27.91
CA VAL A 218 -1.63 5.91 -27.26
C VAL A 218 -3.07 6.20 -27.70
N LEU A 219 -3.40 7.47 -27.86
CA LEU A 219 -4.66 7.91 -28.47
C LEU A 219 -4.37 8.51 -29.85
N SER A 220 -5.26 8.23 -30.80
CA SER A 220 -5.31 8.89 -32.11
C SER A 220 -5.91 10.30 -32.01
#